data_AF-A0A963ASL7-F1
#
_entry.id   AF-A0A963ASL7-F1
#
_cell.length_a   1.000
_cell.length_b   1.000
_cell.length_c   1.000
_cell.angle_alpha   90.00
_cell.angle_beta   90.00
_cell.angle_gamma   90.00
#
_symmetry.space_group_name_H-M   'P 1'
#
loop_
_entity.id
_entity.type
_entity.pdbx_description
1 polymer ?
#
loop_
_entity_poly.entity_id
_entity_poly.type
_entity_poly.pdbx_seq_one_letter_code
_entity_poly.pdbx_strand_id
1 'polypeptide(L)'
;MTYDFSQINLQYLIHARDLTRRDPQLAATLTGLADDLAHMLAELTPYQLSQITQIKLPLLIPRQETWWWSRLFAAVREGRAEEIATIMEHATLFTVR
;
A
#
# COMPACT_ATOMS: atom_id res chain seq x y z
N MET A 1 -21.86 13.13 3.20
CA MET A 1 -20.87 12.29 3.91
C MET A 1 -19.49 12.73 3.50
N THR A 2 -18.70 13.29 4.41
CA THR A 2 -17.31 13.65 4.10
C THR A 2 -16.47 12.43 4.43
N TYR A 3 -16.16 11.61 3.42
CA TYR A 3 -15.17 10.55 3.59
C TYR A 3 -13.80 11.20 3.85
N ASP A 4 -13.05 10.66 4.81
CA ASP A 4 -11.75 11.20 5.20
C ASP A 4 -10.72 10.08 5.25
N PHE A 5 -9.86 10.04 4.22
CA PHE A 5 -8.76 9.09 4.09
C PHE A 5 -7.42 9.66 4.54
N SER A 6 -7.39 10.88 5.09
CA SER A 6 -6.15 11.60 5.44
C SER A 6 -5.19 10.78 6.30
N GLN A 7 -5.71 10.10 7.33
CA GLN A 7 -4.91 9.26 8.22
C GLN A 7 -4.40 8.00 7.53
N ILE A 8 -5.23 7.35 6.71
CA ILE A 8 -4.86 6.13 5.97
C ILE A 8 -3.77 6.46 4.94
N ASN A 9 -3.94 7.57 4.22
CA ASN A 9 -2.95 8.08 3.26
C ASN A 9 -1.61 8.32 3.96
N LEU A 10 -1.61 9.01 5.10
CA LEU A 10 -0.40 9.29 5.87
C LEU A 10 0.28 8.00 6.35
N GLN A 11 -0.47 7.09 6.97
CA GLN A 11 0.07 5.83 7.50
C GLN A 11 0.72 4.99 6.41
N TYR A 12 0.03 4.84 5.27
CA TYR A 12 0.58 4.09 4.15
C TYR A 12 1.87 4.72 3.63
N LEU A 13 1.88 6.03 3.39
CA LEU A 13 3.06 6.70 2.82
C LEU A 13 4.24 6.74 3.80
N ILE A 14 4.01 6.74 5.11
CA ILE A 14 5.07 6.55 6.11
C ILE A 14 5.72 5.17 5.91
N HIS A 15 4.91 4.11 5.85
CA HIS A 15 5.41 2.75 5.69
C HIS A 15 6.10 2.56 4.33
N ALA A 16 5.53 3.09 3.25
CA ALA A 16 6.12 3.03 1.92
C ALA A 16 7.48 3.74 1.89
N ARG A 17 7.59 4.96 2.44
CA ARG A 17 8.88 5.67 2.56
C ARG A 17 9.91 4.87 3.36
N ASP A 18 9.51 4.40 4.53
CA ASP A 18 10.43 3.71 5.43
C ASP A 18 10.87 2.36 4.83
N LEU A 19 10.01 1.70 4.05
CA LEU A 19 10.36 0.55 3.24
C LEU A 19 11.36 0.93 2.13
N THR A 20 11.11 1.98 1.36
CA THR A 20 12.03 2.43 0.30
C THR A 20 13.41 2.76 0.85
N ARG A 21 13.50 3.36 2.03
CA ARG A 21 14.79 3.64 2.68
C ARG A 21 15.55 2.38 3.10
N ARG A 22 14.84 1.31 3.47
CA ARG A 22 15.45 0.05 3.96
C ARG A 22 15.77 -0.91 2.82
N ASP A 23 14.85 -1.05 1.87
CA ASP A 23 14.93 -1.96 0.74
C ASP A 23 14.21 -1.35 -0.48
N PRO A 24 14.94 -0.56 -1.30
CA PRO A 24 14.37 0.08 -2.48
C PRO A 24 13.78 -0.91 -3.49
N GLN A 25 14.40 -2.08 -3.65
CA GLN A 25 13.98 -3.09 -4.64
C GLN A 25 12.65 -3.72 -4.23
N LEU A 26 12.51 -4.06 -2.95
CA LEU A 26 11.25 -4.56 -2.40
C LEU A 26 10.17 -3.47 -2.42
N ALA A 27 10.52 -2.23 -2.14
CA ALA A 27 9.59 -1.11 -2.21
C ALA A 27 9.03 -0.91 -3.63
N ALA A 28 9.86 -0.95 -4.66
CA ALA A 28 9.42 -0.84 -6.05
C ALA A 28 8.43 -1.96 -6.40
N THR A 29 8.74 -3.20 -6.01
CA THR A 29 7.86 -4.36 -6.24
C THR A 29 6.51 -4.22 -5.54
N LEU A 30 6.49 -3.78 -4.27
CA LEU A 30 5.26 -3.73 -3.47
C LEU A 30 4.39 -2.49 -3.72
N THR A 31 5.03 -1.36 -4.03
CA THR A 31 4.31 -0.09 -4.23
C THR A 31 3.94 0.14 -5.69
N GLY A 32 4.61 -0.54 -6.62
CA GLY A 32 4.47 -0.30 -8.06
C GLY A 32 4.92 1.11 -8.49
N LEU A 33 5.60 1.84 -7.61
CA LEU A 33 6.16 3.16 -7.93
C LEU A 33 7.38 2.99 -8.83
N ALA A 34 7.51 3.87 -9.82
CA ALA A 34 8.75 4.04 -10.55
C ALA A 34 9.89 4.48 -9.60
N ASP A 35 11.12 4.11 -9.93
CA ASP A 35 12.29 4.30 -9.06
C ASP A 35 12.51 5.77 -8.67
N ASP A 36 12.24 6.70 -9.58
CA ASP A 36 12.34 8.14 -9.35
C ASP A 36 11.31 8.64 -8.32
N LEU A 37 10.06 8.17 -8.41
CA LEU A 37 9.01 8.45 -7.43
C LEU A 37 9.33 7.85 -6.07
N ALA A 38 9.86 6.62 -6.05
CA ALA A 38 10.29 5.96 -4.83
C ALA A 38 11.42 6.75 -4.14
N HIS A 39 12.41 7.23 -4.92
CA HIS A 39 13.49 8.06 -4.40
C HIS A 39 12.97 9.37 -3.78
N MET A 40 12.08 10.08 -4.50
CA MET A 40 11.46 11.30 -3.96
C MET A 40 10.68 11.02 -2.67
N LEU A 41 9.94 9.91 -2.60
CA LEU A 41 9.24 9.49 -1.38
C LEU A 41 10.23 9.27 -0.23
N ALA A 42 11.35 8.58 -0.49
CA ALA A 42 12.41 8.31 0.48
C ALA A 42 13.05 9.58 1.05
N GLU A 43 13.07 10.69 0.32
CA GLU A 43 13.65 11.96 0.78
C GLU A 43 12.70 12.78 1.66
N LEU A 44 11.39 12.49 1.66
CA LEU A 44 10.42 13.26 2.43
C LEU A 44 10.68 13.21 3.94
N THR A 45 10.79 14.40 4.54
CA THR A 45 10.85 14.57 5.99
C THR A 45 9.49 14.23 6.64
N PRO A 46 9.46 13.90 7.94
CA PRO A 46 8.20 13.70 8.66
C PRO A 46 7.24 14.91 8.56
N TYR A 47 7.78 16.13 8.56
CA TYR A 47 6.99 17.36 8.44
C TYR A 47 6.37 17.53 7.05
N GLN A 48 7.13 17.25 5.98
CA GLN A 48 6.58 17.30 4.62
C GLN A 48 5.50 16.23 4.44
N LEU A 49 5.72 15.03 4.98
CA LEU A 49 4.77 13.93 4.87
C LEU A 49 3.48 14.19 5.66
N SER A 50 3.54 14.90 6.80
CA SER A 50 2.34 15.24 7.57
C SER A 50 1.36 16.13 6.80
N GLN A 51 1.83 16.86 5.78
CA GLN A 51 0.96 17.67 4.92
C GLN A 51 -0.04 16.83 4.11
N ILE A 52 0.21 15.52 3.94
CA ILE A 52 -0.74 14.58 3.33
C ILE A 52 -2.09 14.58 4.05
N THR A 53 -2.13 14.93 5.33
CA THR A 53 -3.38 15.00 6.11
C THR A 53 -4.39 16.03 5.58
N GLN A 54 -3.95 16.96 4.74
CA GLN A 54 -4.83 17.91 4.05
C GLN A 54 -5.63 17.25 2.90
N ILE A 55 -5.20 16.07 2.44
CA ILE A 55 -5.82 15.33 1.34
C ILE A 55 -6.81 14.31 1.92
N LYS A 56 -8.11 14.58 1.77
CA LYS A 56 -9.18 13.72 2.29
C LYS A 56 -9.58 12.58 1.35
N LEU A 57 -9.27 12.70 0.06
CA LEU A 57 -9.54 11.67 -0.93
C LEU A 57 -8.54 10.51 -0.80
N PRO A 58 -8.93 9.27 -1.12
CA PRO A 58 -8.00 8.16 -1.14
C PRO A 58 -6.92 8.40 -2.20
N LEU A 59 -5.66 8.32 -1.79
CA LEU A 59 -4.52 8.35 -2.72
C LEU A 59 -4.14 6.96 -3.23
N LEU A 60 -4.70 5.92 -2.61
CA LEU A 60 -4.42 4.53 -2.92
C LEU A 60 -5.64 3.93 -3.59
N ILE A 61 -5.40 3.26 -4.71
CA ILE A 61 -6.43 2.53 -5.41
C ILE A 61 -6.36 1.07 -4.95
N PRO A 62 -7.47 0.48 -4.49
CA PRO A 62 -7.51 -0.94 -4.19
C PRO A 62 -7.15 -1.76 -5.42
N ARG A 63 -6.65 -2.98 -5.19
CA ARG A 63 -6.49 -3.98 -6.24
C ARG A 63 -7.79 -4.16 -7.03
N GLN A 64 -7.69 -4.30 -8.35
CA GLN A 64 -8.86 -4.33 -9.23
C GLN A 64 -9.46 -5.74 -9.36
N GLU A 65 -8.73 -6.78 -8.95
CA GLU A 65 -9.20 -8.16 -9.08
C GLU A 65 -10.28 -8.51 -8.05
N THR A 66 -11.55 -8.40 -8.44
CA THR A 66 -12.71 -8.75 -7.60
C THR A 66 -12.62 -10.15 -7.00
N TRP A 67 -12.10 -11.13 -7.76
CA TRP A 67 -11.93 -12.51 -7.30
C TRP A 67 -10.93 -12.62 -6.14
N TRP A 68 -9.90 -11.76 -6.12
CA TRP A 68 -8.90 -11.77 -5.06
C TRP A 68 -9.51 -11.25 -3.76
N TRP A 69 -10.27 -10.16 -3.84
CA TRP A 69 -10.98 -9.59 -2.70
C TRP A 69 -12.04 -10.54 -2.13
N SER A 70 -12.84 -11.18 -2.98
CA SER A 70 -13.86 -12.11 -2.51
C SER A 70 -13.24 -13.29 -1.75
N ARG A 71 -12.13 -13.83 -2.25
CA ARG A 71 -11.37 -14.90 -1.60
C ARG A 71 -10.79 -14.46 -0.26
N LEU A 72 -10.18 -13.28 -0.19
CA LEU A 72 -9.63 -12.73 1.04
C LEU A 72 -10.72 -12.51 2.10
N PHE A 73 -11.84 -11.89 1.73
CA PHE A 73 -12.92 -11.60 2.68
C PHE A 73 -13.56 -12.88 3.22
N ALA A 74 -13.70 -13.92 2.40
CA ALA A 74 -14.16 -15.23 2.87
C ALA A 74 -13.17 -15.84 3.89
N ALA A 75 -11.88 -15.85 3.57
CA ALA A 75 -10.84 -16.39 4.45
C ALA A 75 -10.77 -15.66 5.79
N VAL A 76 -10.84 -14.32 5.79
CA VAL A 76 -10.86 -13.49 6.99
C VAL A 76 -12.09 -13.79 7.85
N ARG A 77 -13.28 -13.83 7.24
CA ARG A 77 -14.54 -14.11 7.97
C ARG A 77 -14.54 -15.48 8.63
N GLU A 78 -13.91 -16.47 8.01
CA GLU A 78 -13.84 -17.85 8.48
C GLU A 78 -12.61 -18.13 9.36
N GLY A 79 -11.74 -17.13 9.60
CA GLY A 79 -10.54 -17.27 10.42
C GLY A 79 -9.47 -18.20 9.83
N ARG A 80 -9.45 -18.39 8.50
CA ARG A 80 -8.53 -19.31 7.82
C ARG A 80 -7.17 -18.67 7.58
N ALA A 81 -6.30 -18.68 8.61
CA ALA A 81 -4.99 -18.03 8.57
C ALA A 81 -4.07 -18.53 7.45
N GLU A 82 -4.05 -19.85 7.18
CA GLU A 82 -3.24 -20.44 6.09
C GLU A 82 -3.67 -19.96 4.71
N GLU A 83 -4.98 -19.80 4.51
CA GLU A 83 -5.55 -19.28 3.28
C GLU A 83 -5.20 -17.79 3.10
N ILE A 84 -5.22 -17.00 4.17
CA ILE A 84 -4.76 -15.61 4.14
C ILE A 84 -3.29 -15.55 3.71
N ALA A 85 -2.42 -16.38 4.30
CA ALA A 85 -1.00 -16.44 3.92
C ALA A 85 -0.83 -16.76 2.43
N THR A 86 -1.53 -17.80 1.95
CA THR A 86 -1.53 -18.21 0.53
C THR A 86 -2.01 -17.09 -0.40
N ILE A 87 -3.02 -16.33 -0.02
CA ILE A 87 -3.54 -15.20 -0.82
C ILE A 87 -2.51 -14.06 -0.89
N MET A 88 -1.79 -13.81 0.20
CA MET A 88 -0.77 -12.75 0.29
C MET A 88 0.48 -13.08 -0.52
N GLU A 89 0.92 -14.35 -0.56
CA GLU A 89 2.02 -14.79 -1.43
C GLU A 89 1.74 -14.52 -2.92
N HIS A 90 0.49 -14.69 -3.35
CA HIS A 90 0.09 -14.37 -4.72
C HIS A 90 -0.08 -12.86 -4.97
N ALA A 91 -0.22 -12.05 -3.91
CA ALA A 91 -0.40 -10.60 -4.04
C ALA A 91 0.91 -9.87 -4.38
N THR A 92 2.07 -10.45 -4.07
CA THR A 92 3.39 -9.86 -4.35
C THR A 92 3.90 -10.14 -5.76
N LEU A 93 3.15 -10.87 -6.58
CA LEU A 93 3.56 -11.31 -7.93
C LEU A 93 3.14 -10.34 -9.06
N PHE A 94 2.61 -9.16 -8.73
CA PHE A 94 2.31 -8.15 -9.74
C PHE A 94 3.60 -7.44 -10.15
N THR A 95 4.16 -7.89 -11.27
CA THR A 95 5.12 -7.13 -12.05
C THR A 95 4.46 -5.87 -12.58
N VAL A 96 5.07 -4.73 -12.26
CA VAL A 96 4.92 -3.47 -13.02
C VAL A 96 5.06 -3.82 -14.50
N ARG A 97 4.03 -3.54 -15.29
CA ARG A 97 4.13 -3.51 -16.75
C ARG A 97 4.56 -2.13 -17.19
#